data_AF-A0A357I7G8-F1
#
_entry.id   AF-A0A357I7G8-F1
#
_cell.length_a   1.000
_cell.length_b   1.000
_cell.length_c   1.000
_cell.angle_alpha   90.00
_cell.angle_beta   90.00
_cell.angle_gamma   90.00
#
_symmetry.space_group_name_H-M   'P 1'
#
loop_
_entity.id
_entity.type
_entity.pdbx_description
1 polymer ?
#
loop_
_entity_poly.entity_id
_entity_poly.type
_entity_poly.pdbx_seq_one_letter_code
_entity_poly.pdbx_strand_id
1 'polypeptide(L)'
;MGVAGAAMVALGWVIEDVSYAQISAQSWYALVYLALVASVGGFIVYFHLLQRLSTVVVSYVFIIFPVVAIALDAVLGGDPITTQMLVYAGLMLVGFTLTKVRTSTAT
;
A
#
# COMPACT_ATOMS: atom_id res chain seq x y z
N MET A 1 -16.24 -3.68 -9.55
CA MET A 1 -14.95 -2.94 -9.51
C MET A 1 -14.87 -1.84 -10.57
N GLY A 2 -15.14 -2.10 -11.86
CA GLY A 2 -15.06 -1.06 -12.91
C GLY A 2 -15.98 0.15 -12.72
N VAL A 3 -17.23 -0.08 -12.28
CA VAL A 3 -18.20 1.02 -12.05
C VAL A 3 -17.76 1.95 -10.92
N ALA A 4 -17.17 1.40 -9.86
CA ALA A 4 -16.65 2.20 -8.74
C ALA A 4 -15.42 3.02 -9.15
N GLY A 5 -14.52 2.44 -9.96
CA GLY A 5 -13.38 3.16 -10.52
C GLY A 5 -13.83 4.31 -11.43
N ALA A 6 -14.79 4.04 -12.33
CA ALA A 6 -15.36 5.06 -13.20
C ALA A 6 -16.05 6.18 -12.39
N ALA A 7 -16.78 5.82 -11.33
CA ALA A 7 -17.41 6.80 -10.43
C ALA A 7 -16.38 7.65 -9.68
N MET A 8 -15.30 7.05 -9.17
CA MET A 8 -14.19 7.78 -8.53
C MET A 8 -13.52 8.75 -9.50
N VAL A 9 -13.26 8.33 -10.74
CA VAL A 9 -12.68 9.21 -11.78
C VAL A 9 -13.64 10.35 -12.12
N ALA A 10 -14.92 10.06 -12.30
CA ALA A 10 -15.93 11.08 -12.59
C ALA A 10 -16.07 12.09 -11.44
N LEU A 11 -16.10 11.62 -10.19
CA LEU A 11 -16.15 12.48 -9.00
C LEU A 11 -14.88 13.30 -8.84
N GLY A 12 -13.70 12.71 -9.03
CA GLY A 12 -12.43 13.42 -9.01
C GLY A 12 -12.39 14.55 -10.04
N TRP A 13 -12.88 14.30 -11.26
CA TRP A 13 -12.93 15.33 -12.30
C TRP A 13 -13.87 16.49 -11.96
N VAL A 14 -14.97 16.24 -11.25
CA VAL A 14 -15.92 17.31 -10.86
C VAL A 14 -15.43 18.09 -9.63
N ILE A 15 -14.67 17.45 -8.74
CA ILE A 15 -14.30 18.01 -7.43
C ILE A 15 -12.87 18.60 -7.42
N GLU A 16 -11.92 18.02 -8.14
CA GLU A 16 -10.54 18.50 -8.20
C GLU A 16 -10.33 19.50 -9.35
N ASP A 17 -9.79 20.67 -9.00
CA ASP A 17 -9.28 21.63 -9.96
C ASP A 17 -7.88 21.18 -10.43
N VAL A 18 -7.84 20.27 -11.40
CA VAL A 18 -6.58 19.69 -11.90
C VAL A 18 -5.83 20.73 -12.72
N SER A 19 -4.87 21.40 -12.08
CA SER A 19 -3.89 22.23 -12.79
C SER A 19 -2.92 21.33 -13.55
N TYR A 20 -3.20 21.09 -14.83
CA TYR A 20 -2.33 20.31 -15.73
C TYR A 20 -0.89 20.83 -15.79
N ALA A 21 -0.67 22.12 -15.47
CA ALA A 21 0.65 22.73 -15.39
C ALA A 21 1.53 22.16 -14.26
N GLN A 22 0.95 21.50 -13.25
CA GLN A 22 1.70 20.91 -12.13
C GLN A 22 2.03 19.43 -12.34
N ILE A 23 1.52 18.79 -13.41
CA ILE A 23 1.82 17.39 -13.70
C ILE A 23 3.21 17.31 -14.33
N SER A 24 4.19 16.94 -13.50
CA SER A 24 5.57 16.74 -13.95
C SER A 24 5.76 15.39 -14.66
N ALA A 25 6.82 15.26 -15.46
CA ALA A 25 7.22 13.98 -16.06
C ALA A 25 7.52 12.90 -14.99
N GLN A 26 8.00 13.31 -13.81
CA GLN A 26 8.23 12.43 -12.67
C GLN A 26 6.95 11.72 -12.23
N SER A 27 5.82 12.44 -12.23
CA SER A 27 4.51 11.90 -11.85
C SER A 27 4.06 10.76 -12.79
N TRP A 28 4.34 10.89 -14.09
CA TRP A 28 4.06 9.84 -15.06
C TRP A 28 4.92 8.60 -14.84
N TYR A 29 6.22 8.77 -14.57
CA TYR A 29 7.09 7.63 -14.25
C TYR A 29 6.67 6.93 -12.96
N ALA A 30 6.30 7.70 -11.93
CA ALA A 30 5.78 7.15 -10.67
C ALA A 30 4.48 6.34 -10.90
N LEU A 31 3.57 6.84 -11.74
CA LEU A 31 2.34 6.14 -12.09
C LEU A 31 2.62 4.80 -12.80
N VAL A 32 3.51 4.80 -13.80
CA VAL A 32 3.90 3.59 -14.54
C VAL A 32 4.56 2.58 -13.60
N TYR A 33 5.47 3.03 -12.73
CA TYR A 33 6.11 2.20 -11.71
C TYR A 33 5.08 1.54 -10.79
N LEU A 34 4.13 2.32 -10.26
CA LEU A 34 3.10 1.81 -9.36
C LEU A 34 2.17 0.81 -10.08
N ALA A 35 1.76 1.13 -11.32
CA ALA A 35 0.85 0.29 -12.10
C ALA A 35 1.47 -1.05 -12.52
N LEU A 36 2.74 -1.06 -12.92
CA LEU A 36 3.40 -2.27 -13.41
C LEU A 36 4.14 -3.01 -12.29
N VAL A 37 5.07 -2.33 -11.61
CA VAL A 37 5.98 -2.98 -10.67
C VAL A 37 5.26 -3.28 -9.36
N ALA A 38 4.69 -2.26 -8.72
CA ALA A 38 4.06 -2.44 -7.41
C ALA A 38 2.78 -3.28 -7.49
N SER A 39 1.94 -3.04 -8.49
CA SER A 39 0.68 -3.77 -8.68
C SER A 39 0.90 -5.14 -9.34
N VAL A 40 1.26 -5.22 -10.63
CA VAL A 40 1.39 -6.53 -11.32
C VAL A 40 2.42 -7.42 -10.64
N GLY A 41 3.59 -6.86 -10.28
CA GLY A 41 4.61 -7.59 -9.52
C GLY A 41 4.11 -8.06 -8.16
N GLY A 42 3.46 -7.17 -7.39
CA GLY A 42 2.87 -7.51 -6.09
C GLY A 42 1.82 -8.63 -6.19
N PHE A 43 0.94 -8.58 -7.19
CA PHE A 43 -0.05 -9.63 -7.44
C PHE A 43 0.59 -10.96 -7.82
N ILE A 44 1.59 -10.96 -8.69
CA ILE A 44 2.31 -12.20 -9.07
C ILE A 44 2.91 -12.85 -7.83
N VAL A 45 3.64 -12.07 -7.01
CA VAL A 45 4.24 -12.58 -5.77
C VAL A 45 3.17 -13.09 -4.80
N TYR A 46 2.08 -12.34 -4.62
CA TYR A 46 0.97 -12.72 -3.75
C TYR A 46 0.34 -14.05 -4.15
N PHE A 47 -0.02 -14.22 -5.43
CA PHE A 47 -0.59 -15.46 -5.93
C PHE A 47 0.41 -16.62 -5.88
N HIS A 48 1.69 -16.35 -6.14
CA HIS A 48 2.74 -17.36 -5.99
C HIS A 48 2.88 -17.82 -4.53
N LEU A 49 2.77 -16.90 -3.57
CA LEU A 49 2.83 -17.23 -2.15
C LEU A 49 1.61 -18.04 -1.70
N LEU A 50 0.42 -17.73 -2.21
CA LEU A 50 -0.79 -18.50 -1.94
C LEU A 50 -0.73 -19.95 -2.43
N GLN A 51 0.11 -20.24 -3.43
CA GLN A 51 0.32 -21.62 -3.88
C GLN A 51 1.16 -22.45 -2.90
N ARG A 52 1.90 -21.79 -1.98
CA ARG A 52 2.85 -22.45 -1.06
C ARG A 52 2.50 -22.29 0.42
N LEU A 53 1.73 -21.26 0.77
CA LEU A 53 1.39 -20.89 2.14
C LEU A 53 -0.13 -20.74 2.28
N SER A 54 -0.64 -20.92 3.50
CA SER A 54 -2.07 -20.70 3.77
C SER A 54 -2.43 -19.21 3.66
N THR A 55 -3.69 -18.92 3.32
CA THR A 55 -4.21 -17.54 3.21
C THR A 55 -3.97 -16.72 4.48
N VAL A 56 -4.01 -17.37 5.64
CA VAL A 56 -3.71 -16.73 6.93
C VAL A 56 -2.26 -16.26 6.96
N VAL A 57 -1.30 -17.09 6.57
CA VAL A 57 0.12 -16.73 6.54
C VAL A 57 0.39 -15.60 5.53
N VAL A 58 -0.14 -15.72 4.31
CA VAL A 58 0.05 -14.68 3.28
C VAL A 58 -0.56 -13.34 3.72
N SER A 59 -1.64 -13.36 4.49
CA SER A 59 -2.28 -12.13 4.98
C SER A 59 -1.43 -11.32 5.98
N TYR A 60 -0.36 -11.89 6.55
CA TYR A 60 0.61 -11.12 7.34
C TYR A 60 1.44 -10.17 6.48
N VAL A 61 1.46 -10.34 5.16
CA VAL A 61 2.16 -9.41 4.26
C VAL A 61 1.65 -7.97 4.43
N PHE A 62 0.35 -7.78 4.71
CA PHE A 62 -0.23 -6.46 4.97
C PHE A 62 0.28 -5.80 6.25
N ILE A 63 0.76 -6.59 7.23
CA ILE A 63 1.40 -6.08 8.45
C ILE A 63 2.84 -5.66 8.14
N ILE A 64 3.53 -6.44 7.31
CA ILE A 64 4.95 -6.22 6.97
C ILE A 64 5.11 -5.07 5.98
N PHE A 65 4.17 -4.89 5.05
CA PHE A 65 4.19 -3.85 4.01
C PHE A 65 4.55 -2.45 4.51
N PRO A 66 3.87 -1.88 5.53
CA PRO A 66 4.22 -0.56 6.02
C PRO A 66 5.62 -0.47 6.66
N VAL A 67 6.10 -1.54 7.29
CA VAL A 67 7.48 -1.59 7.82
C VAL A 67 8.48 -1.53 6.67
N VAL A 68 8.25 -2.32 5.62
CA VAL A 68 9.10 -2.34 4.42
C VAL A 68 9.05 -1.00 3.70
N ALA A 69 7.88 -0.36 3.61
CA ALA A 69 7.72 0.95 2.98
C ALA A 69 8.58 2.01 3.69
N ILE A 70 8.53 2.06 5.02
CA ILE A 70 9.35 2.99 5.82
C ILE A 70 10.84 2.69 5.67
N ALA A 71 11.23 1.42 5.67
CA ALA A 71 12.61 1.03 5.47
C ALA A 71 13.13 1.44 4.09
N LEU A 72 12.34 1.22 3.04
CA LEU A 72 12.68 1.63 1.67
C LEU A 72 12.73 3.14 1.54
N ASP A 73 11.79 3.86 2.15
CA ASP A 73 11.77 5.32 2.16
C ASP A 73 13.02 5.89 2.85
N ALA A 74 13.42 5.33 4.00
CA ALA A 74 14.66 5.73 4.67
C ALA A 74 15.93 5.44 3.83
N VAL A 75 15.97 4.30 3.13
CA VAL A 75 17.11 3.91 2.29
C VAL A 75 17.19 4.74 1.00
N LEU A 76 16.05 5.03 0.36
CA LEU A 76 15.99 5.72 -0.92
C LEU A 76 15.92 7.25 -0.78
N GLY A 77 15.24 7.74 0.25
CA GLY A 77 15.05 9.16 0.55
C GLY A 77 16.29 9.82 1.16
N GLY A 78 17.15 9.04 1.83
CA GLY A 78 18.38 9.53 2.45
C GLY A 78 18.18 10.40 3.69
N ASP A 79 16.93 10.74 4.03
CA ASP A 79 16.57 11.48 5.22
C ASP A 79 16.48 10.56 6.45
N PRO A 80 16.89 11.03 7.64
CA PRO A 80 16.81 10.24 8.87
C PRO A 80 15.35 10.00 9.28
N ILE A 81 15.07 8.77 9.74
CA ILE A 81 13.75 8.39 10.23
C ILE A 81 13.40 9.27 11.44
N THR A 82 12.36 10.10 11.29
CA THR A 82 11.89 10.99 12.36
C THR A 82 11.08 10.23 13.41
N THR A 83 11.07 10.74 14.65
CA THR A 83 10.28 10.17 15.76
C THR A 83 8.79 10.11 15.42
N GLN A 84 8.27 11.09 14.68
CA GLN A 84 6.86 11.13 14.28
C GLN A 84 6.51 9.97 13.32
N MET A 85 7.41 9.65 12.39
CA MET A 85 7.25 8.53 11.45
C MET A 85 7.23 7.18 12.19
N LEU A 86 8.08 7.03 13.22
CA LEU A 86 8.06 5.84 14.10
C LEU A 86 6.75 5.72 14.88
N VAL A 87 6.20 6.83 15.39
CA VAL A 87 4.92 6.83 16.10
C VAL A 87 3.78 6.39 15.17
N TYR A 88 3.73 6.91 13.94
CA TYR A 88 2.72 6.51 12.95
C TYR A 88 2.88 5.05 12.52
N ALA A 89 4.12 4.59 12.33
CA ALA A 89 4.41 3.19 12.05
C ALA A 89 3.92 2.28 13.17
N GLY A 90 4.23 2.63 14.42
CA GLY A 90 3.80 1.90 15.60
C GLY A 90 2.28 1.85 15.72
N LEU A 91 1.59 2.97 15.51
CA LEU A 91 0.13 3.03 15.53
C LEU A 91 -0.49 2.16 14.44
N MET A 92 0.05 2.20 13.21
CA MET A 92 -0.40 1.36 12.10
C MET A 92 -0.22 -0.12 12.40
N LEU A 93 0.93 -0.52 12.94
CA LEU A 93 1.20 -1.91 13.34
C LEU A 93 0.26 -2.38 14.45
N VAL A 94 -0.01 -1.55 15.46
CA VAL A 94 -1.00 -1.84 16.50
C VAL A 94 -2.39 -2.02 15.89
N GLY A 95 -2.84 -1.10 15.03
CA GLY A 95 -4.13 -1.23 14.34
C GLY A 95 -4.23 -2.51 13.52
N PHE A 96 -3.19 -2.84 12.75
CA PHE A 96 -3.15 -4.04 11.93
C PHE A 96 -3.14 -5.33 12.75
N THR A 97 -2.33 -5.40 13.81
CA THR A 97 -2.31 -6.55 14.72
C THR A 97 -3.67 -6.76 15.39
N LEU A 98 -4.36 -5.69 15.80
CA LEU A 98 -5.72 -5.78 16.33
C LEU A 98 -6.70 -6.43 15.34
N THR A 99 -6.60 -6.14 14.04
CA THR A 99 -7.45 -6.81 13.02
C THR A 99 -7.19 -8.31 12.89
N LYS A 100 -6.00 -8.79 13.28
CA LYS A 100 -5.62 -10.21 13.25
C LYS A 100 -5.83 -10.93 14.57
N VAL A 101 -5.99 -10.20 15.68
CA VAL A 101 -6.02 -10.75 17.05
C VAL A 101 -7.32 -11.50 17.40
N ARG A 102 -8.30 -11.64 16.51
CA ARG A 102 -9.53 -12.41 16.85
C ARG A 102 -10.18 -13.16 15.68
N THR A 103 -9.97 -14.48 15.66
CA THR A 103 -11.02 -15.52 15.62
C THR A 103 -10.36 -16.90 15.80
N SER A 104 -10.03 -17.25 17.03
CA SER A 104 -9.88 -18.66 17.45
C SER A 104 -10.73 -18.84 18.70
N THR A 105 -12.04 -18.68 18.54
CA THR A 105 -13.01 -19.18 19.50
C THR A 105 -13.94 -20.07 18.71
N ALA A 106 -13.41 -21.23 18.31
CA ALA A 106 -14.22 -22.36 17.90
C ALA A 106 -14.37 -23.25 19.13
N THR A 107 -15.62 -23.35 19.56
CA THR A 107 -16.27 -24.38 20.39
C THR A 107 -15.52 -25.68 20.60
#